data_AF-A0A6J5XPE8-F1
#
_entry.id   AF-A0A6J5XPE8-F1
#
_cell.length_a   1.000
_cell.length_b   1.000
_cell.length_c   1.000
_cell.angle_alpha   90.00
_cell.angle_beta   90.00
_cell.angle_gamma   90.00
#
_symmetry.space_group_name_H-M   'P 1'
#
loop_
_entity.id
_entity.type
_entity.pdbx_description
1 polymer ?
#
loop_
_entity_poly.entity_id
_entity_poly.type
_entity_poly.pdbx_seq_one_letter_code
_entity_poly.pdbx_strand_id
1 'polypeptide(L)'
;MKFGMGTLDDMNHLKNKRIRSVADLLQDQLGLALVRLENMVRGTICGAIKHKLIPTPQNLVTSTPLTTTYESFFGLHPLSQVLDRTNPLTQIVHGRKSSYLGPGGLTGRTASFRIRDIHPSHYGRICPIDTSEGINVGLIGSLAIHAKIGYWGSLESPFYEISERSKKVRMLYLSPSKDEYYMVAAGNSLALNRGIQEEQVVPTRYRQEFLTVEWEQHNDANRALMSSNMQRQAVPLSRSEKCIVGTGLERQVALDSGVPAIAEHEGKGQILADGAATVGGELALGKTY
;
A
#
# COMPACT_ATOMS: atom_id res chain seq x y z
N MET A 1 -9.03 -16.32 39.36
CA MET A 1 -9.12 -14.86 39.53
C MET A 1 -8.09 -14.21 38.63
N LYS A 2 -8.49 -13.48 37.57
CA LYS A 2 -7.57 -12.62 36.81
C LYS A 2 -7.38 -11.35 37.62
N PHE A 3 -6.18 -11.12 38.15
CA PHE A 3 -5.83 -9.86 38.81
C PHE A 3 -6.00 -8.73 37.77
N GLY A 4 -7.01 -7.89 37.97
CA GLY A 4 -7.53 -6.91 37.01
C GLY A 4 -6.65 -5.67 36.79
N MET A 5 -5.34 -5.86 36.64
CA MET A 5 -4.41 -4.79 36.26
C MET A 5 -3.82 -5.10 34.89
N GLY A 6 -4.54 -4.71 33.85
CA GLY A 6 -4.10 -4.77 32.46
C GLY A 6 -5.17 -4.20 31.54
N THR A 7 -4.76 -3.35 30.60
CA THR A 7 -5.63 -2.94 29.48
C THR A 7 -5.76 -4.10 28.51
N LEU A 8 -7.00 -4.47 28.13
CA LEU A 8 -7.22 -5.48 27.09
C LEU A 8 -6.67 -4.96 25.76
N ASP A 9 -5.90 -5.79 25.08
CA ASP A 9 -5.31 -5.43 23.80
C ASP A 9 -6.36 -5.51 22.69
N ASP A 10 -6.44 -4.46 21.87
CA ASP A 10 -7.39 -4.40 20.76
C ASP A 10 -6.77 -4.97 19.49
N MET A 11 -7.22 -6.15 19.08
CA MET A 11 -6.80 -6.81 17.86
C MET A 11 -7.04 -5.97 16.59
N ASN A 12 -8.01 -5.07 16.58
CA ASN A 12 -8.34 -4.27 15.41
C ASN A 12 -7.36 -3.11 15.17
N HIS A 13 -6.69 -2.65 16.22
CA HIS A 13 -5.71 -1.58 16.13
C HIS A 13 -4.57 -1.93 15.18
N LEU A 14 -4.18 -0.98 14.31
CA LEU A 14 -3.03 -1.14 13.42
C LEU A 14 -1.67 -1.38 14.11
N LYS A 15 -1.56 -1.25 15.44
CA LYS A 15 -0.34 -1.60 16.17
C LYS A 15 -0.15 -3.12 16.30
N ASN A 16 -1.27 -3.84 16.23
CA ASN A 16 -1.36 -5.30 16.32
C ASN A 16 -1.52 -5.95 14.95
N LYS A 17 -1.38 -5.17 13.88
CA LYS A 17 -1.46 -5.60 12.49
C LYS A 17 -0.20 -5.19 11.76
N ARG A 18 0.24 -6.00 10.80
CA ARG A 18 1.36 -5.69 9.91
C ARG A 18 0.99 -5.96 8.46
N ILE A 19 1.52 -5.16 7.56
CA ILE A 19 1.48 -5.42 6.13
C ILE A 19 2.54 -6.46 5.80
N ARG A 20 2.14 -7.51 5.07
CA ARG A 20 3.06 -8.43 4.43
C ARG A 20 3.15 -8.06 2.95
N SER A 21 4.35 -7.76 2.50
CA SER A 21 4.65 -7.49 1.10
C SER A 21 4.76 -8.80 0.30
N VAL A 22 4.84 -8.68 -1.03
CA VAL A 22 5.18 -9.82 -1.91
C VAL A 22 6.49 -10.48 -1.49
N ALA A 23 7.48 -9.70 -1.05
CA ALA A 23 8.77 -10.23 -0.60
C ALA A 23 8.60 -11.15 0.62
N ASP A 24 7.79 -10.74 1.61
CA ASP A 24 7.56 -11.54 2.82
C ASP A 24 6.84 -12.85 2.51
N LEU A 25 5.90 -12.83 1.56
CA LEU A 25 5.15 -14.02 1.15
C LEU A 25 6.01 -14.97 0.33
N LEU A 26 6.81 -14.43 -0.59
CA LEU A 26 7.73 -15.21 -1.41
C LEU A 26 8.85 -15.81 -0.55
N GLN A 27 9.33 -15.08 0.47
CA GLN A 27 10.32 -15.59 1.41
C GLN A 27 9.83 -16.82 2.17
N ASP A 28 8.57 -16.84 2.64
CA ASP A 28 7.99 -18.02 3.29
C ASP A 28 7.95 -19.23 2.33
N GLN A 29 7.47 -19.02 1.10
CA GLN A 29 7.37 -20.09 0.11
C GLN A 29 8.75 -20.60 -0.32
N LEU A 30 9.71 -19.70 -0.52
CA LEU A 30 11.09 -20.04 -0.83
C LEU A 30 11.74 -20.81 0.31
N GLY A 31 11.48 -20.43 1.57
CA GLY A 31 11.93 -21.17 2.75
C GLY A 31 11.44 -22.62 2.74
N LEU A 32 10.16 -22.84 2.47
CA LEU A 32 9.59 -24.19 2.34
C LEU A 32 10.21 -24.96 1.16
N ALA A 33 10.48 -24.29 0.03
CA ALA A 33 11.12 -24.90 -1.12
C ALA A 33 12.57 -25.33 -0.83
N LEU A 34 13.31 -24.53 -0.06
CA LEU A 34 14.68 -24.86 0.38
C LEU A 34 14.69 -26.07 1.31
N VAL A 35 13.73 -26.18 2.24
CA VAL A 35 13.58 -27.38 3.09
C VAL A 35 13.29 -28.63 2.25
N ARG A 36 12.45 -28.52 1.21
CA ARG A 36 12.20 -29.63 0.27
C ARG A 36 13.47 -30.03 -0.49
N LEU A 37 14.22 -29.03 -0.97
CA LEU A 37 15.50 -29.24 -1.64
C LEU A 37 16.50 -29.95 -0.71
N GLU A 38 16.61 -29.50 0.54
CA GLU A 38 17.47 -30.12 1.55
C GLU A 38 17.10 -31.60 1.79
N ASN A 39 15.80 -31.90 1.93
CA ASN A 39 15.33 -33.27 2.12
C ASN A 39 15.67 -34.18 0.93
N MET A 40 15.53 -33.66 -0.29
CA MET A 40 15.87 -34.37 -1.51
C MET A 40 17.39 -34.62 -1.62
N VAL A 41 18.21 -33.59 -1.36
CA VAL A 41 19.68 -33.71 -1.32
C VAL A 41 20.10 -34.74 -0.27
N ARG A 42 19.49 -34.72 0.93
CA ARG A 42 19.79 -35.70 1.97
C ARG A 42 19.42 -37.12 1.52
N GLY A 43 18.29 -37.28 0.83
CA GLY A 43 17.88 -38.56 0.26
C GLY A 43 18.85 -39.09 -0.81
N THR A 44 19.32 -38.24 -1.72
CA THR A 44 20.27 -38.62 -2.77
C THR A 44 21.64 -38.98 -2.19
N ILE A 45 22.13 -38.24 -1.19
CA ILE A 45 23.36 -38.58 -0.47
C ILE A 45 23.24 -39.95 0.21
N CYS A 46 22.15 -40.19 0.95
CA CYS A 46 21.90 -41.49 1.58
C CYS A 46 21.84 -42.64 0.57
N GLY A 47 21.25 -42.42 -0.61
CA GLY A 47 21.23 -43.39 -1.70
C GLY A 47 22.63 -43.64 -2.31
N ALA A 48 23.39 -42.58 -2.56
CA ALA A 48 24.74 -42.68 -3.12
C ALA A 48 25.69 -43.45 -2.20
N ILE A 49 25.61 -43.21 -0.88
CA ILE A 49 26.39 -43.94 0.13
C ILE A 49 26.08 -45.45 0.10
N LYS A 50 24.80 -45.84 0.01
CA LYS A 50 24.40 -47.25 -0.07
C LYS A 50 24.98 -47.97 -1.29
N HIS A 51 25.11 -47.27 -2.41
CA HIS A 51 25.63 -47.82 -3.67
C HIS A 51 27.13 -47.55 -3.90
N LYS A 52 27.86 -47.03 -2.90
CA LYS A 52 29.30 -46.66 -3.00
C LYS A 52 29.63 -45.71 -4.17
N LEU A 53 28.68 -44.84 -4.54
CA LEU A 53 28.87 -43.81 -5.56
C LEU A 53 29.38 -42.52 -4.91
N ILE A 54 30.27 -41.79 -5.60
CA ILE A 54 30.73 -40.46 -5.18
C ILE A 54 29.77 -39.42 -5.75
N PRO A 55 28.93 -38.76 -4.94
CA PRO A 55 28.02 -37.75 -5.45
C PRO A 55 28.78 -36.45 -5.79
N THR A 56 28.54 -35.91 -6.99
CA THR A 56 29.03 -34.58 -7.37
C THR A 56 28.03 -33.50 -6.95
N PRO A 57 28.47 -32.27 -6.58
CA PRO A 57 27.57 -31.19 -6.16
C PRO A 57 26.48 -30.85 -7.21
N GLN A 58 26.82 -30.95 -8.49
CA GLN A 58 25.90 -30.69 -9.60
C GLN A 58 24.75 -31.71 -9.69
N ASN A 59 25.01 -32.96 -9.30
CA ASN A 59 23.99 -34.01 -9.30
C ASN A 59 23.14 -34.02 -8.02
N LEU A 60 23.57 -33.30 -6.98
CA LEU A 60 22.86 -33.20 -5.70
C LEU A 60 21.82 -32.09 -5.72
N VAL A 61 22.17 -30.92 -6.26
CA VAL A 61 21.32 -29.73 -6.22
C VAL A 61 20.54 -29.60 -7.52
N THR A 62 19.22 -29.77 -7.45
CA THR A 62 18.32 -29.48 -8.58
C THR A 62 17.55 -28.19 -8.33
N SER A 63 17.29 -27.43 -9.40
CA SER A 63 16.51 -26.18 -9.34
C SER A 63 15.00 -26.41 -9.36
N THR A 64 14.53 -27.62 -9.70
CA THR A 64 13.12 -27.96 -9.88
C THR A 64 12.22 -27.56 -8.70
N PRO A 65 12.59 -27.80 -7.43
CA PRO A 65 11.75 -27.38 -6.29
C PRO A 65 11.60 -25.86 -6.19
N LEU A 66 12.62 -25.10 -6.60
CA LEU A 66 12.61 -23.64 -6.56
C LEU A 66 11.78 -23.06 -7.71
N THR A 67 12.01 -23.54 -8.94
CA THR A 67 11.28 -23.07 -10.13
C THR A 67 9.79 -23.39 -10.03
N THR A 68 9.42 -24.60 -9.62
CA THR A 68 8.01 -25.00 -9.43
C THR A 68 7.31 -24.17 -8.35
N THR A 69 8.01 -23.84 -7.26
CA THR A 69 7.44 -22.97 -6.20
C THR A 69 7.25 -21.55 -6.71
N TYR A 70 8.20 -21.02 -7.48
CA TYR A 70 8.10 -19.70 -8.10
C TYR A 70 6.92 -19.61 -9.08
N GLU A 71 6.82 -20.55 -10.01
CA GLU A 71 5.72 -20.63 -10.99
C GLU A 71 4.37 -20.80 -10.29
N SER A 72 4.29 -21.67 -9.28
CA SER A 72 3.07 -21.86 -8.50
C SER A 72 2.68 -20.60 -7.73
N PHE A 73 3.64 -19.86 -7.16
CA PHE A 73 3.36 -18.63 -6.43
C PHE A 73 2.78 -17.56 -7.37
N PHE A 74 3.45 -17.25 -8.48
CA PHE A 74 2.96 -16.18 -9.36
C PHE A 74 1.74 -16.60 -10.20
N GLY A 75 1.58 -17.89 -10.49
CA GLY A 75 0.47 -18.40 -11.29
C GLY A 75 -0.82 -18.68 -10.52
N LEU A 76 -0.74 -19.15 -9.28
CA LEU A 76 -1.91 -19.66 -8.53
C LEU A 76 -2.20 -18.95 -7.21
N HIS A 77 -1.27 -18.12 -6.70
CA HIS A 77 -1.46 -17.52 -5.39
C HIS A 77 -2.64 -16.51 -5.41
N PRO A 78 -3.58 -16.55 -4.45
CA PRO A 78 -4.77 -15.68 -4.47
C PRO A 78 -4.48 -14.16 -4.43
N LEU A 79 -3.29 -13.79 -3.94
CA LEU A 79 -2.81 -12.40 -3.92
C LEU A 79 -2.02 -12.00 -5.18
N SER A 80 -1.71 -12.95 -6.07
CA SER A 80 -1.13 -12.67 -7.39
C SER A 80 -2.27 -12.36 -8.36
N GLN A 81 -2.67 -11.09 -8.41
CA GLN A 81 -3.81 -10.63 -9.21
C GLN A 81 -3.33 -10.05 -10.54
N VAL A 82 -4.13 -10.26 -11.59
CA VAL A 82 -3.90 -9.62 -12.88
C VAL A 82 -4.07 -8.11 -12.69
N LEU A 83 -3.04 -7.35 -13.04
CA LEU A 83 -3.04 -5.89 -12.92
C LEU A 83 -4.12 -5.29 -13.82
N ASP A 84 -5.00 -4.49 -13.22
CA ASP A 84 -6.03 -3.74 -13.93
C ASP A 84 -5.41 -2.49 -14.57
N ARG A 85 -5.53 -2.39 -15.89
CA ARG A 85 -4.92 -1.33 -16.72
C ARG A 85 -5.97 -0.52 -17.48
N THR A 86 -7.23 -0.53 -17.03
CA THR A 86 -8.31 0.24 -17.67
C THR A 86 -7.95 1.72 -17.83
N ASN A 87 -7.40 2.34 -16.78
CA ASN A 87 -6.92 3.70 -16.82
C ASN A 87 -5.76 3.92 -15.81
N PRO A 88 -5.00 5.03 -15.92
CA PRO A 88 -3.85 5.30 -15.05
C PRO A 88 -4.19 5.30 -13.55
N LEU A 89 -5.37 5.81 -13.17
CA LEU A 89 -5.81 5.86 -11.78
C LEU A 89 -6.04 4.44 -11.24
N THR A 90 -6.70 3.58 -12.01
CA THR A 90 -6.98 2.19 -11.62
C THR A 90 -5.70 1.40 -11.41
N GLN A 91 -4.70 1.59 -12.26
CA GLN A 91 -3.40 0.93 -12.11
C GLN A 91 -2.71 1.30 -10.80
N ILE A 92 -2.68 2.60 -10.47
CA ILE A 92 -2.09 3.09 -9.21
C ILE A 92 -2.86 2.58 -8.01
N VAL A 93 -4.20 2.66 -8.04
CA VAL A 93 -5.02 2.21 -6.94
C VAL A 93 -4.83 0.70 -6.73
N HIS A 94 -4.80 -0.11 -7.78
CA HIS A 94 -4.55 -1.55 -7.68
C HIS A 94 -3.19 -1.82 -7.01
N GLY A 95 -2.11 -1.15 -7.43
CA GLY A 95 -0.79 -1.31 -6.81
C GLY A 95 -0.71 -0.86 -5.35
N ARG A 96 -1.64 -0.03 -4.89
CA ARG A 96 -1.72 0.50 -3.51
C ARG A 96 -2.80 -0.18 -2.65
N LYS A 97 -3.44 -1.24 -3.15
CA LYS A 97 -4.43 -2.01 -2.39
C LYS A 97 -3.79 -2.81 -1.27
N SER A 98 -4.49 -2.85 -0.15
CA SER A 98 -4.24 -3.72 0.98
C SER A 98 -5.43 -4.65 1.18
N SER A 99 -5.17 -5.90 1.57
CA SER A 99 -6.19 -6.94 1.71
C SER A 99 -5.97 -7.71 3.00
N TYR A 100 -7.05 -7.93 3.76
CA TYR A 100 -7.08 -8.88 4.87
C TYR A 100 -7.34 -10.33 4.41
N LEU A 101 -7.68 -10.53 3.14
CA LEU A 101 -7.97 -11.83 2.55
C LEU A 101 -6.70 -12.53 2.09
N GLY A 102 -6.71 -13.87 2.13
CA GLY A 102 -5.63 -14.71 1.60
C GLY A 102 -5.19 -15.80 2.57
N PRO A 103 -4.17 -16.61 2.21
CA PRO A 103 -3.61 -17.62 3.10
C PRO A 103 -3.11 -17.00 4.41
N GLY A 104 -3.59 -17.49 5.56
CA GLY A 104 -3.27 -16.94 6.87
C GLY A 104 -4.05 -15.66 7.24
N GLY A 105 -4.96 -15.21 6.37
CA GLY A 105 -5.85 -14.07 6.60
C GLY A 105 -7.29 -14.49 6.87
N LEU A 106 -8.21 -13.56 6.61
CA LEU A 106 -9.65 -13.75 6.76
C LEU A 106 -10.29 -14.22 5.46
N THR A 107 -11.53 -14.70 5.55
CA THR A 107 -12.38 -14.90 4.38
C THR A 107 -13.52 -13.91 4.40
N GLY A 108 -14.00 -13.51 3.22
CA GLY A 108 -15.14 -12.59 3.10
C GLY A 108 -16.41 -13.11 3.79
N ARG A 109 -16.56 -14.41 4.01
CA ARG A 109 -17.73 -14.98 4.70
C ARG A 109 -17.56 -15.05 6.22
N THR A 110 -16.34 -15.22 6.71
CA THR A 110 -16.05 -15.41 8.14
C THR A 110 -15.67 -14.12 8.86
N ALA A 111 -15.35 -13.05 8.13
CA ALA A 111 -14.95 -11.79 8.73
C ALA A 111 -16.11 -11.15 9.53
N SER A 112 -15.84 -10.87 10.80
CA SER A 112 -16.81 -10.26 11.71
C SER A 112 -17.05 -8.79 11.38
N PHE A 113 -18.20 -8.27 11.83
CA PHE A 113 -18.55 -6.86 11.67
C PHE A 113 -17.46 -5.91 12.21
N ARG A 114 -16.89 -6.24 13.38
CA ARG A 114 -15.85 -5.42 14.02
C ARG A 114 -14.56 -5.27 13.19
N ILE A 115 -14.23 -6.22 12.33
CA ILE A 115 -13.01 -6.14 11.50
C ILE A 115 -13.26 -5.27 10.25
N ARG A 116 -14.51 -5.22 9.79
CA ARG A 116 -14.92 -4.42 8.63
C ARG A 116 -15.08 -2.94 8.96
N ASP A 117 -15.28 -2.64 10.24
CA ASP A 117 -15.48 -1.28 10.73
C ASP A 117 -14.19 -0.45 10.64
N ILE A 118 -14.35 0.87 10.57
CA ILE A 118 -13.23 1.81 10.42
C ILE A 118 -12.69 2.12 11.81
N HIS A 119 -11.52 1.55 12.13
CA HIS A 119 -10.85 1.85 13.37
C HIS A 119 -10.15 3.23 13.34
N PRO A 120 -10.19 4.05 14.40
CA PRO A 120 -9.54 5.37 14.43
C PRO A 120 -8.04 5.35 14.10
N SER A 121 -7.34 4.24 14.35
CA SER A 121 -5.93 4.09 13.96
C SER A 121 -5.71 4.14 12.44
N HIS A 122 -6.74 3.94 11.63
CA HIS A 122 -6.67 4.03 10.16
C HIS A 122 -6.37 5.45 9.67
N TYR A 123 -6.65 6.47 10.49
CA TYR A 123 -6.47 7.87 10.12
C TYR A 123 -5.05 8.14 9.61
N GLY A 124 -4.95 8.72 8.41
CA GLY A 124 -3.68 9.01 7.73
C GLY A 124 -2.92 7.80 7.17
N ARG A 125 -3.45 6.57 7.31
CA ARG A 125 -2.76 5.32 6.96
C ARG A 125 -3.53 4.49 5.94
N ILE A 126 -4.82 4.28 6.16
CA ILE A 126 -5.73 3.57 5.26
C ILE A 126 -6.85 4.53 4.87
N CYS A 127 -7.21 4.54 3.58
CA CYS A 127 -8.32 5.34 3.09
C CYS A 127 -9.64 4.80 3.68
N PRO A 128 -10.42 5.62 4.41
CA PRO A 128 -11.72 5.18 4.95
C PRO A 128 -12.82 5.11 3.87
N ILE A 129 -12.60 5.77 2.72
CA ILE A 129 -13.58 5.87 1.64
C ILE A 129 -13.39 4.76 0.61
N ASP A 130 -12.17 4.49 0.15
CA ASP A 130 -11.94 3.50 -0.90
C ASP A 130 -11.89 2.08 -0.33
N THR A 131 -13.05 1.41 -0.36
CA THR A 131 -13.21 -0.02 -0.06
C THR A 131 -13.96 -0.71 -1.20
N SER A 132 -13.76 -2.02 -1.33
CA SER A 132 -14.61 -2.84 -2.20
C SER A 132 -16.07 -2.83 -1.72
N GLU A 133 -17.01 -2.97 -2.65
CA GLU A 133 -18.44 -3.15 -2.34
C GLU A 133 -18.78 -4.64 -2.13
N GLY A 134 -19.97 -4.90 -1.55
CA GLY A 134 -20.47 -6.27 -1.35
C GLY A 134 -19.75 -7.04 -0.24
N ILE A 135 -19.51 -8.34 -0.47
CA ILE A 135 -19.02 -9.26 0.58
C ILE A 135 -17.61 -8.91 1.12
N ASN A 136 -16.84 -8.13 0.37
CA ASN A 136 -15.47 -7.75 0.73
C ASN A 136 -15.38 -6.34 1.35
N VAL A 137 -16.51 -5.70 1.65
CA VAL A 137 -16.54 -4.38 2.29
C VAL A 137 -15.75 -4.36 3.60
N GLY A 138 -14.86 -3.37 3.76
CA GLY A 138 -13.98 -3.22 4.91
C GLY A 138 -12.80 -4.22 4.97
N LEU A 139 -12.71 -5.18 4.03
CA LEU A 139 -11.63 -6.18 3.99
C LEU A 139 -10.57 -5.89 2.95
N ILE A 140 -10.92 -5.11 1.93
CA ILE A 140 -10.01 -4.64 0.89
C ILE A 140 -10.14 -3.13 0.84
N GLY A 141 -9.03 -2.43 1.02
CA GLY A 141 -8.98 -0.97 0.96
C GLY A 141 -7.62 -0.47 0.50
N SER A 142 -7.53 0.82 0.25
CA SER A 142 -6.32 1.44 -0.29
C SER A 142 -5.51 2.17 0.77
N LEU A 143 -4.19 2.18 0.60
CA LEU A 143 -3.30 2.97 1.46
C LEU A 143 -3.54 4.47 1.24
N ALA A 144 -3.47 5.25 2.32
CA ALA A 144 -3.54 6.71 2.24
C ALA A 144 -2.35 7.28 1.46
N ILE A 145 -2.50 8.47 0.88
CA ILE A 145 -1.54 9.07 -0.06
C ILE A 145 -0.11 9.08 0.49
N HIS A 146 0.06 9.60 1.71
CA HIS A 146 1.38 9.75 2.34
C HIS A 146 1.78 8.60 3.28
N ALA A 147 0.98 7.52 3.33
CA ALA A 147 1.29 6.37 4.16
C ALA A 147 2.55 5.65 3.65
N LYS A 148 3.40 5.21 4.58
CA LYS A 148 4.59 4.40 4.30
C LYS A 148 4.54 3.11 5.09
N ILE A 149 5.17 2.08 4.55
CA ILE A 149 5.38 0.81 5.25
C ILE A 149 6.75 0.89 5.91
N GLY A 150 6.77 0.84 7.25
CA GLY A 150 8.00 0.79 8.03
C GLY A 150 8.70 -0.57 7.94
N TYR A 151 9.90 -0.67 8.51
CA TYR A 151 10.75 -1.87 8.42
C TYR A 151 10.08 -3.17 8.89
N TRP A 152 9.21 -3.08 9.91
CA TRP A 152 8.51 -4.24 10.48
C TRP A 152 7.10 -4.45 9.88
N GLY A 153 6.79 -3.80 8.77
CA GLY A 153 5.46 -3.86 8.14
C GLY A 153 4.40 -2.98 8.82
N SER A 154 4.79 -2.08 9.73
CA SER A 154 3.88 -1.12 10.36
C SER A 154 3.54 0.04 9.42
N LEU A 155 2.27 0.45 9.37
CA LEU A 155 1.85 1.61 8.58
C LEU A 155 2.16 2.92 9.30
N GLU A 156 3.04 3.73 8.72
CA GLU A 156 3.46 5.02 9.25
C GLU A 156 2.86 6.16 8.43
N SER A 157 2.49 7.24 9.10
CA SER A 157 1.97 8.45 8.47
C SER A 157 2.79 9.67 8.90
N PRO A 158 2.98 10.67 8.01
CA PRO A 158 3.72 11.87 8.36
C PRO A 158 2.89 12.83 9.20
N PHE A 159 3.53 13.46 10.16
CA PHE A 159 3.00 14.55 10.98
C PHE A 159 4.02 15.67 11.07
N TYR A 160 3.55 16.89 11.32
CA TYR A 160 4.44 18.02 11.61
C TYR A 160 4.65 18.15 13.11
N GLU A 161 5.91 18.26 13.52
CA GLU A 161 6.27 18.53 14.90
C GLU A 161 5.97 20.00 15.24
N ILE A 162 5.07 20.21 16.21
CA ILE A 162 4.76 21.52 16.76
C ILE A 162 5.54 21.66 18.07
N SER A 163 6.54 22.55 18.08
CA SER A 163 7.28 22.91 19.28
C SER A 163 7.21 24.42 19.51
N GLU A 164 6.98 24.85 20.75
CA GLU A 164 6.99 26.27 21.14
C GLU A 164 8.38 26.90 20.98
N ARG A 165 9.43 26.10 21.14
CA ARG A 165 10.82 26.57 21.19
C ARG A 165 11.49 26.73 19.82
N SER A 166 10.92 26.18 18.75
CA SER A 166 11.53 26.28 17.42
C SER A 166 10.51 26.59 16.32
N LYS A 167 10.87 27.52 15.43
CA LYS A 167 10.11 27.83 14.20
C LYS A 167 10.39 26.85 13.06
N LYS A 168 11.20 25.81 13.30
CA LYS A 168 11.59 24.86 12.26
C LYS A 168 10.49 23.82 12.09
N VAL A 169 9.87 23.80 10.91
CA VAL A 169 8.91 22.77 10.53
C VAL A 169 9.68 21.47 10.26
N ARG A 170 9.43 20.46 11.08
CA ARG A 170 10.00 19.11 10.90
C ARG A 170 8.87 18.11 10.66
N MET A 171 9.00 17.31 9.61
CA MET A 171 8.10 16.21 9.32
C MET A 171 8.63 14.93 9.98
N LEU A 172 7.76 14.23 10.71
CA LEU A 172 8.05 12.98 11.40
C LEU A 172 7.06 11.90 10.96
N TYR A 173 7.56 10.71 10.63
CA TYR A 173 6.71 9.55 10.37
C TYR A 173 6.44 8.81 11.68
N LEU A 174 5.16 8.63 12.03
CA LEU A 174 4.75 7.98 13.27
C LEU A 174 3.98 6.69 12.97
N SER A 175 4.42 5.62 13.60
CA SER A 175 3.71 4.34 13.64
C SER A 175 2.47 4.43 14.54
N PRO A 176 1.49 3.52 14.39
CA PRO A 176 0.26 3.57 15.17
C PRO A 176 0.51 3.45 16.67
N SER A 177 1.55 2.73 17.08
CA SER A 177 1.94 2.58 18.48
C SER A 177 2.55 3.84 19.08
N LYS A 178 3.28 4.64 18.28
CA LYS A 178 3.90 5.89 18.75
C LYS A 178 2.88 7.03 18.77
N ASP A 179 1.96 7.01 17.82
CA ASP A 179 0.89 8.00 17.64
C ASP A 179 0.01 8.17 18.89
N GLU A 180 -0.29 7.09 19.63
CA GLU A 180 -1.10 7.14 20.87
C GLU A 180 -0.52 8.03 21.97
N TYR A 181 0.79 8.32 21.94
CA TYR A 181 1.46 9.14 22.95
C TYR A 181 1.48 10.64 22.62
N TYR A 182 1.05 11.03 21.42
CA TYR A 182 1.04 12.41 20.98
C TYR A 182 -0.40 12.94 20.89
N MET A 183 -0.58 14.23 21.16
CA MET A 183 -1.78 14.96 20.79
C MET A 183 -1.63 15.41 19.35
N VAL A 184 -2.51 14.94 18.47
CA VAL A 184 -2.48 15.28 17.05
C VAL A 184 -3.56 16.31 16.77
N ALA A 185 -3.17 17.53 16.45
CA ALA A 185 -4.10 18.54 15.97
C ALA A 185 -4.59 18.18 14.56
N ALA A 186 -5.90 18.29 14.33
CA ALA A 186 -6.51 18.18 13.02
C ALA A 186 -6.62 19.58 12.38
N GLY A 187 -6.25 19.69 11.11
CA GLY A 187 -6.26 20.94 10.37
C GLY A 187 -4.88 21.52 10.10
N ASN A 188 -4.76 22.22 8.96
CA ASN A 188 -3.50 22.81 8.50
C ASN A 188 -3.25 24.23 9.06
N SER A 189 -4.21 24.80 9.79
CA SER A 189 -4.21 26.22 10.19
C SER A 189 -3.06 26.58 11.13
N LEU A 190 -2.81 25.80 12.17
CA LEU A 190 -1.74 26.08 13.16
C LEU A 190 -0.32 25.91 12.61
N ALA A 191 -0.12 25.03 11.62
CA ALA A 191 1.21 24.75 11.07
C ALA A 191 1.65 25.79 10.03
N LEU A 192 0.72 26.34 9.24
CA LEU A 192 1.03 27.23 8.13
C LEU A 192 0.90 28.73 8.49
N ASN A 193 0.02 29.09 9.43
CA ASN A 193 -0.28 30.50 9.76
C ASN A 193 -0.02 30.84 11.24
N ARG A 194 1.22 30.61 11.73
CA ARG A 194 1.62 30.98 13.11
C ARG A 194 1.50 32.49 13.45
N GLY A 195 1.23 33.35 12.47
CA GLY A 195 1.05 34.80 12.65
C GLY A 195 -0.40 35.25 12.85
N ILE A 196 -1.38 34.36 12.67
CA ILE A 196 -2.80 34.69 12.81
C ILE A 196 -3.32 33.95 14.04
N GLN A 197 -3.62 34.69 15.11
CA GLN A 197 -4.18 34.17 16.38
C GLN A 197 -5.69 33.84 16.28
N GLU A 198 -6.20 33.55 15.09
CA GLU A 198 -7.63 33.29 14.89
C GLU A 198 -7.85 31.79 14.68
N GLU A 199 -7.83 31.07 15.79
CA GLU A 199 -8.70 29.93 16.14
C GLU A 199 -8.22 29.39 17.51
N GLN A 200 -8.84 29.86 18.60
CA GLN A 200 -8.47 29.51 19.98
C GLN A 200 -8.81 28.07 20.38
N VAL A 201 -9.42 27.28 19.49
CA VAL A 201 -9.71 25.86 19.70
C VAL A 201 -9.52 25.13 18.38
N VAL A 202 -8.60 24.19 18.35
CA VAL A 202 -8.42 23.29 17.20
C VAL A 202 -8.79 21.88 17.64
N PRO A 203 -9.58 21.14 16.84
CA PRO A 203 -9.87 19.76 17.14
C PRO A 203 -8.59 18.95 17.26
N THR A 204 -8.43 18.29 18.40
CA THR A 204 -7.29 17.40 18.65
C THR A 204 -7.77 15.97 18.79
N ARG A 205 -7.02 15.05 18.19
CA ARG A 205 -7.12 13.63 18.45
C ARG A 205 -6.11 13.24 19.52
N TYR A 206 -6.59 12.59 20.57
CA TYR A 206 -5.75 11.98 21.59
C TYR A 206 -6.29 10.60 21.94
N ARG A 207 -5.42 9.57 21.95
CA ARG A 207 -5.80 8.18 22.26
C ARG A 207 -7.09 7.71 21.57
N GLN A 208 -7.20 7.97 20.27
CA GLN A 208 -8.33 7.54 19.40
C GLN A 208 -9.64 8.32 19.57
N GLU A 209 -9.73 9.26 20.50
CA GLU A 209 -10.90 10.13 20.64
C GLU A 209 -10.67 11.46 19.92
N PHE A 210 -11.64 11.87 19.10
CA PHE A 210 -11.71 13.22 18.54
C PHE A 210 -12.51 14.09 19.50
N LEU A 211 -11.89 15.14 20.02
CA LEU A 211 -12.61 16.18 20.75
C LEU A 211 -13.17 17.18 19.72
N THR A 212 -14.45 16.99 19.39
CA THR A 212 -15.42 17.83 18.66
C THR A 212 -14.97 18.55 17.38
N VAL A 213 -15.65 18.24 16.25
CA VAL A 213 -16.07 19.25 15.25
C VAL A 213 -17.36 18.78 14.58
N GLU A 214 -18.39 19.61 14.56
CA GLU A 214 -19.38 19.62 13.49
C GLU A 214 -18.83 20.47 12.34
N TRP A 215 -18.62 19.87 11.16
CA TRP A 215 -18.71 20.63 9.92
C TRP A 215 -19.13 19.74 8.74
N GLU A 216 -20.22 20.20 8.15
CA GLU A 216 -20.93 19.78 6.95
C GLU A 216 -20.01 19.86 5.70
N GLN A 217 -19.28 18.78 5.39
CA GLN A 217 -18.70 18.61 4.06
C GLN A 217 -19.65 17.78 3.21
N HIS A 218 -20.25 18.51 2.26
CA HIS A 218 -21.41 18.26 1.41
C HIS A 218 -21.32 17.04 0.46
N ASN A 219 -20.81 15.90 0.90
CA ASN A 219 -21.02 14.62 0.23
C ASN A 219 -21.11 13.49 1.26
N ASP A 220 -22.22 12.76 1.23
CA ASP A 220 -22.38 11.49 1.94
C ASP A 220 -21.18 10.59 1.63
N ALA A 221 -20.56 10.01 2.67
CA ALA A 221 -19.41 9.10 2.52
C ALA A 221 -19.72 7.94 1.56
N ASN A 222 -20.98 7.49 1.51
CA ASN A 222 -21.41 6.47 0.56
C ASN A 222 -21.36 6.97 -0.89
N ARG A 223 -21.73 8.23 -1.14
CA ARG A 223 -21.62 8.84 -2.46
C ARG A 223 -20.16 9.01 -2.87
N ALA A 224 -19.30 9.39 -1.93
CA ALA A 224 -17.86 9.50 -2.17
C ALA A 224 -17.23 8.13 -2.51
N LEU A 225 -17.60 7.07 -1.78
CA LEU A 225 -17.23 5.68 -2.07
C LEU A 225 -17.63 5.30 -3.50
N MET A 226 -18.91 5.44 -3.84
CA MET A 226 -19.42 5.08 -5.17
C MET A 226 -18.71 5.89 -6.27
N SER A 227 -18.50 7.19 -6.05
CA SER A 227 -17.79 8.06 -7.00
C SER A 227 -16.34 7.60 -7.23
N SER A 228 -15.63 7.27 -6.14
CA SER A 228 -14.26 6.73 -6.21
C SER A 228 -14.22 5.40 -6.97
N ASN A 229 -15.20 4.53 -6.75
CA ASN A 229 -15.31 3.25 -7.44
C ASN A 229 -15.59 3.41 -8.94
N MET A 230 -16.48 4.33 -9.29
CA MET A 230 -16.87 4.60 -10.68
C MET A 230 -15.71 5.18 -11.50
N GLN A 231 -14.89 6.06 -10.93
CA GLN A 231 -13.73 6.63 -11.65
C GLN A 231 -12.74 5.55 -12.13
N ARG A 232 -12.65 4.42 -11.41
CA ARG A 232 -11.78 3.29 -11.80
C ARG A 232 -12.27 2.51 -13.02
N GLN A 233 -13.55 2.67 -13.37
CA GLN A 233 -14.16 2.01 -14.51
C GLN A 233 -14.21 2.91 -15.75
N ALA A 234 -13.73 4.16 -15.63
CA ALA A 234 -13.72 5.11 -16.74
C ALA A 234 -12.80 4.60 -17.87
N VAL A 235 -13.37 4.53 -19.08
CA VAL A 235 -12.66 4.11 -20.29
C VAL A 235 -12.02 5.34 -20.94
N PRO A 236 -10.72 5.30 -21.30
CA PRO A 236 -10.06 6.38 -22.01
C PRO A 236 -10.75 6.69 -23.35
N LEU A 237 -10.95 7.98 -23.64
CA LEU A 237 -11.53 8.43 -24.91
C LEU A 237 -10.43 8.64 -25.96
N SER A 238 -10.79 8.51 -27.25
CA SER A 238 -9.89 8.79 -28.37
C SER A 238 -9.26 10.19 -28.31
N ARG A 239 -10.03 11.19 -27.82
CA ARG A 239 -9.52 12.52 -27.49
C ARG A 239 -9.96 12.85 -26.06
N SER A 240 -9.00 12.85 -25.14
CA SER A 240 -9.26 13.19 -23.74
C SER A 240 -9.14 14.70 -23.52
N GLU A 241 -10.09 15.28 -22.81
CA GLU A 241 -10.08 16.69 -22.40
C GLU A 241 -9.64 16.83 -20.94
N LYS A 242 -8.99 17.95 -20.61
CA LYS A 242 -8.65 18.25 -19.21
C LYS A 242 -9.93 18.55 -18.41
N CYS A 243 -9.93 18.18 -17.13
CA CYS A 243 -11.00 18.60 -16.23
C CYS A 243 -11.06 20.12 -16.11
N ILE A 244 -12.28 20.68 -16.06
CA ILE A 244 -12.50 22.11 -15.83
C ILE A 244 -12.18 22.46 -14.37
N VAL A 245 -12.53 21.57 -13.45
CA VAL A 245 -12.25 21.67 -12.02
C VAL A 245 -11.45 20.44 -11.61
N GLY A 246 -10.23 20.66 -11.12
CA GLY A 246 -9.28 19.62 -10.72
C GLY A 246 -8.79 19.78 -9.28
N THR A 247 -8.19 18.73 -8.76
CA THR A 247 -7.63 18.63 -7.40
C THR A 247 -6.15 18.96 -7.33
N GLY A 248 -5.44 18.94 -8.47
CA GLY A 248 -3.99 19.10 -8.55
C GLY A 248 -3.22 17.78 -8.38
N LEU A 249 -3.89 16.67 -8.04
CA LEU A 249 -3.27 15.35 -7.90
C LEU A 249 -3.19 14.59 -9.24
N GLU A 250 -3.90 15.04 -10.27
CA GLU A 250 -4.04 14.34 -11.55
C GLU A 250 -2.67 14.14 -12.22
N ARG A 251 -1.82 15.17 -12.19
CA ARG A 251 -0.46 15.10 -12.73
C ARG A 251 0.38 14.05 -12.01
N GLN A 252 0.30 14.00 -10.69
CA GLN A 252 1.07 13.04 -9.89
C GLN A 252 0.60 11.61 -10.17
N VAL A 253 -0.71 11.37 -10.20
CA VAL A 253 -1.29 10.06 -10.53
C VAL A 253 -0.87 9.61 -11.92
N ALA A 254 -0.90 10.52 -12.91
CA ALA A 254 -0.46 10.20 -14.27
C ALA A 254 1.03 9.82 -14.31
N LEU A 255 1.90 10.59 -13.65
CA LEU A 255 3.34 10.30 -13.61
C LEU A 255 3.64 8.97 -12.88
N ASP A 256 3.06 8.77 -11.70
CA ASP A 256 3.31 7.58 -10.89
C ASP A 256 2.78 6.30 -11.56
N SER A 257 1.77 6.41 -12.43
CA SER A 257 1.23 5.27 -13.17
C SER A 257 2.23 4.63 -14.13
N GLY A 258 3.27 5.38 -14.53
CA GLY A 258 4.25 4.93 -15.54
C GLY A 258 3.67 4.77 -16.94
N VAL A 259 2.46 5.28 -17.20
CA VAL A 259 1.85 5.38 -18.53
C VAL A 259 2.55 6.43 -19.40
N PRO A 260 2.83 7.67 -18.92
CA PRO A 260 3.54 8.64 -19.74
C PRO A 260 5.03 8.27 -19.85
N ALA A 261 5.61 8.51 -21.02
CA ALA A 261 7.06 8.47 -21.20
C ALA A 261 7.69 9.70 -20.54
N ILE A 262 8.74 9.49 -19.73
CA ILE A 262 9.46 10.54 -19.02
C ILE A 262 10.89 10.57 -19.57
N ALA A 263 11.39 11.76 -19.90
CA ALA A 263 12.78 11.93 -20.31
C ALA A 263 13.72 11.73 -19.11
N GLU A 264 14.73 10.87 -19.28
CA GLU A 264 15.72 10.58 -18.22
C GLU A 264 16.79 11.68 -18.09
N HIS A 265 17.03 12.42 -19.17
CA HIS A 265 18.04 13.47 -19.25
C HIS A 265 17.46 14.79 -19.75
N GLU A 266 18.02 15.89 -19.25
CA GLU A 266 17.71 17.22 -19.77
C GLU A 266 18.36 17.42 -21.14
N GLY A 267 17.59 17.93 -22.09
CA GLY A 267 18.09 18.21 -23.43
C GLY A 267 17.02 18.86 -24.30
N LYS A 268 17.43 19.36 -25.47
CA LYS A 268 16.46 19.81 -26.47
C LYS A 268 15.75 18.58 -27.05
N GLY A 269 14.43 18.57 -26.91
CA GLY A 269 13.56 17.54 -27.44
C GLY A 269 13.10 17.83 -28.87
N GLN A 270 13.01 16.80 -29.70
CA GLN A 270 12.27 16.84 -30.98
C GLN A 270 11.21 15.74 -30.98
N ILE A 271 9.98 16.09 -31.34
CA ILE A 271 8.91 15.12 -31.56
C ILE A 271 9.07 14.61 -33.00
N LEU A 272 9.26 13.30 -33.15
CA LEU A 272 9.30 12.64 -34.45
C LEU A 272 7.86 12.24 -34.84
N ALA A 273 7.63 12.02 -36.14
CA ALA A 273 6.38 11.43 -36.60
C ALA A 273 6.19 10.03 -35.96
N ASP A 274 4.94 9.61 -35.79
CA ASP A 274 4.52 8.31 -35.23
C ASP A 274 4.76 8.08 -33.73
N GLY A 275 4.85 9.15 -32.94
CA GLY A 275 4.85 9.06 -31.46
C GLY A 275 6.21 8.75 -30.84
N ALA A 276 7.28 8.74 -31.64
CA ALA A 276 8.65 8.77 -31.14
C ALA A 276 9.06 10.20 -30.77
N ALA A 277 9.89 10.34 -29.75
CA ALA A 277 10.54 11.61 -29.42
C ALA A 277 12.03 11.37 -29.23
N THR A 278 12.87 12.38 -29.50
CA THR A 278 14.30 12.33 -29.15
C THR A 278 14.61 13.45 -28.19
N VAL A 279 15.52 13.20 -27.24
CA VAL A 279 16.06 14.22 -26.34
C VAL A 279 17.58 14.13 -26.42
N GLY A 280 18.24 15.20 -26.88
CA GLY A 280 19.71 15.21 -27.01
C GLY A 280 20.28 14.29 -28.11
N GLY A 281 19.45 13.72 -28.97
CA GLY A 281 19.86 12.79 -30.03
C GLY A 281 19.58 11.31 -29.74
N GLU A 282 19.15 10.96 -28.52
CA GLU A 282 18.72 9.61 -28.17
C GLU A 282 17.20 9.44 -28.31
N LEU A 283 16.77 8.28 -28.85
CA LEU A 283 15.37 7.93 -29.07
C LEU A 283 14.67 7.56 -27.75
N ALA A 284 13.71 8.39 -27.33
CA ALA A 284 12.70 8.06 -26.35
C ALA A 284 11.51 7.41 -27.07
N LEU A 285 11.43 6.08 -27.01
CA LEU A 285 10.26 5.34 -27.51
C LEU A 285 9.10 5.54 -26.54
N GLY A 286 8.09 6.31 -26.96
CA GLY A 286 6.79 6.31 -26.30
C GLY A 286 6.15 4.92 -26.45
N LYS A 287 5.66 4.34 -25.36
CA LYS A 287 4.75 3.19 -25.44
C LYS A 287 3.44 3.70 -26.04
N THR A 288 3.28 3.52 -27.34
CA THR A 288 2.00 3.70 -28.02
C THR A 288 1.04 2.63 -27.53
N TYR A 289 -0.12 3.06 -27.02
CA TYR A 289 -1.31 2.22 -26.85
C TYR A 289 -2.33 2.62 -27.91
#